data_AF-A0A7W4DRY0-F1
#
_entry.id   AF-A0A7W4DRY0-F1
#
_cell.length_a   1.000
_cell.length_b   1.000
_cell.length_c   1.000
_cell.angle_alpha   90.00
_cell.angle_beta   90.00
_cell.angle_gamma   90.00
#
_symmetry.space_group_name_H-M   'P 1'
#
loop_
_entity.id
_entity.type
_entity.pdbx_description
1 polymer ?
#
loop_
_entity_poly.entity_id
_entity_poly.type
_entity_poly.pdbx_seq_one_letter_code
_entity_poly.pdbx_strand_id
1 'polypeptide(L)'
;MNTNSKNETMDRQYLIFSGPSRDTLFDACKYAYDKNAVIPIFFGVAEGYTAPLSDPGCAYAALEMSITKICGISHEDGSGVSFNIRGYCMVKFSNGRNEMKTCSFKAYYNARTRDGHISFQL
;
A
#
# COMPACT_ATOMS: atom_id res chain seq x y z
N MET A 1 -36.58 4.43 -16.03
CA MET A 1 -35.80 4.67 -14.80
C MET A 1 -34.36 4.91 -15.21
N ASN A 2 -33.76 5.99 -14.73
CA ASN A 2 -32.49 6.54 -15.19
C ASN A 2 -31.31 5.65 -14.75
N THR A 3 -30.59 5.02 -15.67
CA THR A 3 -29.37 4.26 -15.37
C THR A 3 -28.20 5.23 -15.22
N ASN A 4 -28.04 5.78 -14.01
CA ASN A 4 -26.78 6.38 -13.61
C ASN A 4 -25.77 5.26 -13.38
N SER A 5 -25.12 4.81 -14.44
CA SER A 5 -23.89 4.03 -14.37
C SER A 5 -22.80 4.94 -13.79
N LYS A 6 -22.75 5.05 -12.46
CA LYS A 6 -21.53 5.47 -11.78
C LYS A 6 -20.47 4.45 -12.18
N ASN A 7 -19.46 4.89 -12.92
CA ASN A 7 -18.19 4.18 -12.98
C ASN A 7 -17.63 4.19 -11.56
N GLU A 8 -18.04 3.22 -10.74
CA GLU A 8 -17.41 2.93 -9.47
C GLU A 8 -16.02 2.41 -9.81
N THR A 9 -15.05 3.32 -9.82
CA THR A 9 -13.66 2.96 -9.60
C THR A 9 -13.63 2.27 -8.24
N MET A 10 -13.83 0.95 -8.20
CA MET A 10 -13.70 0.18 -6.97
C MET A 10 -12.25 0.33 -6.53
N ASP A 11 -11.99 1.28 -5.63
CA ASP A 11 -10.72 1.40 -4.90
C ASP A 11 -10.57 0.10 -4.09
N ARG A 12 -9.98 -0.92 -4.71
CA ARG A 12 -9.67 -2.17 -4.03
C ARG A 12 -8.67 -1.85 -2.92
N GLN A 13 -9.14 -1.98 -1.68
CA GLN A 13 -8.31 -1.87 -0.50
C GLN A 13 -7.70 -3.23 -0.19
N TYR A 14 -6.40 -3.25 0.04
CA TYR A 14 -5.62 -4.42 0.39
C TYR A 14 -5.04 -4.25 1.80
N LEU A 15 -4.87 -5.36 2.51
CA LEU A 15 -4.31 -5.37 3.86
C LEU A 15 -2.79 -5.36 3.82
N ILE A 16 -2.19 -4.47 4.60
CA ILE A 16 -0.76 -4.48 4.94
C ILE A 16 -0.61 -5.30 6.21
N PHE A 17 0.18 -6.39 6.16
CA PHE A 17 0.48 -7.23 7.32
C PHE A 17 1.91 -7.05 7.83
N SER A 18 2.74 -6.33 7.08
CA SER A 18 4.12 -5.99 7.46
C SER A 18 4.57 -4.76 6.69
N GLY A 19 5.41 -3.93 7.29
CA GLY A 19 5.87 -2.70 6.66
C GLY A 19 7.13 -2.10 7.30
N PRO A 20 7.58 -0.96 6.77
CA PRO A 20 8.79 -0.27 7.22
C PRO A 20 8.59 0.41 8.58
N SER A 21 9.69 0.71 9.27
CA SER A 21 9.62 1.55 10.47
C SER A 21 9.20 2.98 10.13
N ARG A 22 8.74 3.72 11.14
CA ARG A 22 8.48 5.15 11.01
C ARG A 22 9.70 5.87 10.43
N ASP A 23 10.87 5.67 11.00
CA ASP A 23 12.06 6.43 10.61
C ASP A 23 12.45 6.13 9.16
N THR A 24 12.31 4.87 8.72
CA THR A 24 12.51 4.47 7.32
C THR A 24 11.51 5.15 6.36
N LEU A 25 10.25 5.33 6.76
CA LEU A 25 9.26 6.06 5.96
C LEU A 25 9.62 7.54 5.82
N PHE A 26 10.00 8.18 6.93
CA PHE A 26 10.35 9.60 6.93
C PHE A 26 11.64 9.87 6.14
N ASP A 27 12.64 8.99 6.27
CA ASP A 27 13.85 9.05 5.44
C ASP A 27 13.50 8.88 3.95
N ALA A 28 12.68 7.89 3.58
CA ALA A 28 12.25 7.72 2.19
C ALA A 28 11.50 8.95 1.64
N CYS A 29 10.64 9.57 2.46
CA CYS A 29 9.91 10.76 2.08
C CYS A 29 10.84 11.98 1.90
N LYS A 30 11.89 12.10 2.72
CA LYS A 30 12.88 13.18 2.62
C LYS A 30 13.58 13.20 1.26
N TYR A 31 13.86 12.03 0.71
CA TYR A 31 14.59 11.88 -0.56
C TYR A 31 13.69 11.53 -1.75
N ALA A 32 12.37 11.74 -1.65
CA ALA A 32 11.39 11.36 -2.67
C ALA A 32 11.67 11.89 -4.09
N TYR A 33 12.40 13.00 -4.20
CA TYR A 33 12.73 13.68 -5.45
C TYR A 33 14.23 13.67 -5.76
N ASP A 34 15.05 13.03 -4.93
CA ASP A 34 16.46 12.83 -5.20
C ASP A 34 16.63 11.58 -6.08
N LYS A 35 17.15 11.78 -7.29
CA LYS A 35 17.33 10.70 -8.27
C LYS A 35 18.46 9.72 -7.89
N ASN A 36 19.34 10.13 -6.98
CA ASN A 36 20.51 9.35 -6.57
C ASN A 36 20.28 8.60 -5.25
N ALA A 37 19.30 9.02 -4.45
CA ALA A 37 18.98 8.40 -3.17
C ALA A 37 17.85 7.37 -3.35
N VAL A 38 18.20 6.09 -3.28
CA VAL A 38 17.24 4.99 -3.30
C VAL A 38 17.13 4.40 -1.91
N ILE A 39 16.02 4.66 -1.23
CA ILE A 39 15.72 4.07 0.07
C ILE A 39 14.77 2.89 -0.14
N PRO A 40 15.18 1.66 0.19
CA PRO A 40 14.34 0.49 -0.02
C PRO A 40 13.14 0.50 0.93
N ILE A 41 11.94 0.43 0.38
CA ILE A 41 10.68 0.39 1.13
C ILE A 41 9.88 -0.85 0.73
N PHE A 42 9.48 -1.62 1.74
CA PHE A 42 8.76 -2.87 1.56
C PHE A 42 7.48 -2.86 2.39
N PHE A 43 6.35 -3.05 1.72
CA PHE A 43 5.09 -3.40 2.36
C PHE A 43 4.73 -4.84 1.99
N GLY A 44 4.52 -5.66 3.00
CA GLY A 44 3.87 -6.96 2.85
C GLY A 44 2.38 -6.74 2.71
N VAL A 45 1.85 -6.96 1.52
CA VAL A 45 0.43 -6.74 1.18
C VAL A 45 -0.20 -8.06 0.78
N ALA A 46 -1.36 -8.37 1.34
CA ALA A 46 -2.11 -9.56 0.96
C ALA A 46 -3.03 -9.25 -0.23
N GLU A 47 -2.84 -9.96 -1.34
CA GLU A 47 -3.74 -9.91 -2.49
C GLU A 47 -5.05 -10.68 -2.22
N GLY A 48 -4.96 -11.74 -1.43
CA GLY A 48 -6.10 -12.56 -1.03
C GLY A 48 -5.73 -13.51 0.10
N TYR A 49 -6.74 -14.14 0.69
CA TYR A 49 -6.60 -15.09 1.79
C TYR A 49 -7.24 -16.42 1.42
N THR A 50 -6.66 -17.52 1.90
CA THR A 50 -7.17 -18.88 1.65
C THR A 50 -8.37 -19.24 2.53
N ALA A 51 -8.55 -18.51 3.64
CA ALA A 51 -9.62 -18.69 4.62
C ALA A 51 -9.94 -17.34 5.30
N PRO A 52 -10.99 -17.24 6.12
CA PRO A 52 -11.22 -16.06 6.96
C PRO A 52 -10.02 -15.78 7.88
N LEU A 53 -9.74 -14.50 8.17
CA LEU A 53 -8.61 -14.08 9.01
C LEU A 53 -8.63 -14.66 10.44
N SER A 54 -9.79 -15.07 10.93
CA SER A 54 -9.96 -15.70 12.25
C SER A 54 -9.55 -17.18 12.29
N ASP A 55 -9.31 -17.80 11.13
CA ASP A 55 -8.94 -19.21 11.05
C ASP A 55 -7.43 -19.39 11.28
N PRO A 56 -7.01 -20.26 12.22
CA PRO A 56 -5.59 -20.55 12.46
C PRO A 56 -4.84 -21.09 11.23
N GLY A 57 -5.54 -21.68 10.26
CA GLY A 57 -4.99 -22.19 9.00
C GLY A 57 -4.99 -21.17 7.86
N CYS A 58 -5.38 -19.92 8.12
CA CYS A 58 -5.43 -18.87 7.11
C CYS A 58 -4.03 -18.54 6.58
N ALA A 59 -3.83 -18.72 5.28
CA ALA A 59 -2.66 -18.27 4.55
C ALA A 59 -3.04 -17.09 3.65
N TYR A 60 -2.06 -16.27 3.28
CA TYR A 60 -2.25 -15.17 2.35
C TYR A 60 -1.44 -15.38 1.07
N ALA A 61 -2.00 -14.92 -0.04
CA ALA A 61 -1.25 -14.70 -1.27
C ALA A 61 -0.64 -13.30 -1.21
N ALA A 62 0.69 -13.20 -1.25
CA ALA A 62 1.38 -11.92 -1.25
C ALA A 62 1.20 -11.20 -2.60
N LEU A 63 0.85 -9.92 -2.55
CA LEU A 63 0.80 -9.06 -3.72
C LEU A 63 2.23 -8.70 -4.14
N GLU A 64 2.60 -9.00 -5.38
CA GLU A 64 3.90 -8.64 -5.93
C GLU A 64 3.92 -7.11 -6.21
N MET A 65 4.66 -6.38 -5.39
CA MET A 65 4.76 -4.91 -5.51
C MET A 65 6.13 -4.37 -5.09
N SER A 66 6.47 -3.21 -5.62
CA SER A 66 7.67 -2.45 -5.26
C SER A 66 7.33 -0.97 -5.14
N ILE A 67 7.66 -0.36 -4.01
CA ILE A 67 7.50 1.08 -3.81
C ILE A 67 8.62 1.80 -4.56
N THR A 68 8.23 2.73 -5.43
CA THR A 68 9.19 3.53 -6.19
C THR A 68 9.49 4.86 -5.51
N LYS A 69 8.51 5.44 -4.80
CA LYS A 69 8.67 6.68 -4.04
C LYS A 69 7.57 6.88 -3.01
N ILE A 70 7.95 7.48 -1.88
CA ILE A 70 7.03 8.01 -0.87
C ILE A 70 6.97 9.53 -1.07
N CYS A 71 5.85 10.07 -1.56
CA CYS A 71 5.72 11.49 -1.89
C CYS A 71 5.14 12.34 -0.75
N GLY A 72 4.49 11.71 0.22
CA GLY A 72 3.90 12.44 1.33
C GLY A 72 3.52 11.53 2.48
N ILE A 73 3.71 12.04 3.69
CA ILE A 73 3.30 11.43 4.93
C ILE A 73 2.54 12.50 5.71
N SER A 74 1.34 12.16 6.17
CA SER A 74 0.53 13.02 7.06
C SER A 74 0.09 12.23 8.28
N HIS A 75 0.04 12.88 9.44
CA HIS A 75 -0.41 12.23 10.67
C HIS A 75 -1.93 12.10 10.63
N GLU A 76 -2.44 10.93 11.02
CA GLU A 76 -3.88 10.66 11.00
C GLU A 76 -4.58 11.20 12.25
N ASP A 77 -4.04 10.91 13.43
CA ASP A 77 -4.70 11.07 14.72
C ASP A 77 -3.83 11.80 15.77
N GLY A 78 -2.66 12.30 15.38
CA GLY A 78 -1.71 12.93 16.31
C GLY A 78 -0.95 11.96 17.22
N SER A 79 -1.13 10.64 17.07
CA SER A 79 -0.44 9.60 17.87
C SER A 79 1.07 9.54 17.65
N GLY A 80 1.55 10.11 16.54
CA GLY A 80 2.94 9.99 16.10
C GLY A 80 3.31 8.60 15.57
N VAL A 81 2.33 7.71 15.38
CA VAL A 81 2.54 6.35 14.85
C VAL A 81 1.59 5.97 13.71
N SER A 82 0.42 6.60 13.60
CA SER A 82 -0.55 6.37 12.50
C SER A 82 -0.39 7.43 11.40
N PHE A 83 -0.25 6.96 10.17
CA PHE A 83 0.11 7.79 9.01
C PHE A 83 -0.77 7.52 7.80
N ASN A 84 -1.13 8.62 7.15
CA ASN A 84 -1.60 8.66 5.77
C ASN A 84 -0.39 8.81 4.84
N ILE A 85 -0.06 7.76 4.11
CA ILE A 85 1.09 7.69 3.19
C ILE A 85 0.58 7.79 1.76
N ARG A 86 1.28 8.57 0.94
CA ARG A 86 1.05 8.67 -0.50
C ARG A 86 2.35 8.42 -1.25
N GLY A 87 2.27 7.72 -2.36
CA GLY A 87 3.43 7.43 -3.15
C GLY A 87 3.10 6.81 -4.49
N TYR A 88 4.14 6.29 -5.13
CA TYR A 88 4.03 5.55 -6.38
C TYR A 88 4.68 4.20 -6.19
N CYS A 89 4.17 3.22 -6.93
CA CYS A 89 4.65 1.86 -6.89
C CYS A 89 4.48 1.20 -8.24
N MET A 90 5.19 0.09 -8.40
CA MET A 90 4.90 -0.90 -9.41
C MET A 90 4.17 -2.05 -8.72
N VAL A 91 3.09 -2.55 -9.30
CA VAL A 91 2.28 -3.64 -8.75
C VAL A 91 1.86 -4.59 -9.85
N LYS A 92 1.82 -5.88 -9.54
CA LYS A 92 1.34 -6.92 -10.44
C LYS A 92 0.18 -7.64 -9.77
N PHE A 93 -1.01 -7.46 -10.34
CA PHE A 93 -2.23 -8.12 -9.87
C PHE A 93 -2.41 -9.46 -10.59
N SER A 94 -2.80 -10.49 -9.85
CA SER A 94 -3.07 -11.85 -10.33
C SER A 94 -4.17 -11.93 -11.40
N ASN A 95 -5.06 -10.95 -11.46
CA ASN A 95 -6.27 -10.93 -12.30
C ASN A 95 -6.14 -10.13 -13.61
N GLY A 96 -4.95 -9.63 -13.94
CA GLY A 96 -4.65 -9.01 -15.23
C GLY A 96 -3.33 -9.55 -15.79
N ARG A 97 -3.18 -9.52 -17.11
CA ARG A 97 -1.95 -9.85 -17.87
C ARG A 97 -0.71 -9.68 -16.98
N ASN A 98 0.11 -10.73 -16.83
CA ASN A 98 1.30 -10.90 -15.95
C ASN A 98 2.37 -9.79 -16.05
N GLU A 99 1.97 -8.53 -16.01
CA GLU A 99 2.73 -7.34 -16.31
C GLU A 99 2.69 -6.42 -15.09
N MET A 100 3.86 -5.93 -14.73
CA MET A 100 4.02 -4.97 -13.66
C MET A 100 3.47 -3.61 -14.11
N LYS A 101 2.50 -3.05 -13.37
CA LYS A 101 1.89 -1.75 -13.67
C LYS A 101 2.40 -0.68 -12.72
N THR A 102 2.80 0.46 -13.28
CA THR A 102 3.09 1.66 -12.47
C THR A 102 1.78 2.31 -12.09
N CYS A 103 1.61 2.61 -10.80
CA CYS A 103 0.42 3.30 -10.29
C CYS A 103 0.79 4.19 -9.10
N SER A 104 -0.17 5.01 -8.68
CA SER A 104 -0.08 5.72 -7.40
C SER A 104 -0.80 4.93 -6.32
N PHE A 105 -0.42 5.12 -5.07
CA PHE A 105 -1.09 4.48 -3.94
C PHE A 105 -1.35 5.46 -2.80
N LYS A 106 -2.34 5.12 -1.99
CA LYS A 106 -2.60 5.71 -0.68
C LYS A 106 -2.62 4.59 0.34
N ALA A 107 -1.99 4.81 1.50
CA ALA A 107 -2.03 3.85 2.59
C ALA A 107 -2.36 4.53 3.91
N TYR A 108 -3.22 3.89 4.69
CA TYR A 108 -3.41 4.15 6.11
C TYR A 108 -2.54 3.13 6.84
N TYR A 109 -1.52 3.60 7.56
CA TYR A 109 -0.46 2.74 8.08
C TYR A 109 -0.10 3.09 9.52
N ASN A 110 -0.05 2.07 10.37
CA ASN A 110 0.43 2.20 11.74
C ASN A 110 1.87 1.67 11.84
N ALA A 111 2.83 2.56 12.04
CA ALA A 111 4.24 2.17 12.10
C ALA A 111 4.65 1.44 13.39
N ARG A 112 3.79 1.43 14.42
CA ARG A 112 4.03 0.66 15.66
C ARG A 112 3.70 -0.81 15.45
N THR A 113 2.51 -1.10 14.94
CA THR A 113 2.04 -2.47 14.64
C THR A 113 2.53 -2.97 13.28
N ARG A 114 2.98 -2.06 12.42
CA ARG A 114 3.47 -2.28 11.06
C ARG A 114 2.44 -2.85 10.09
N ASP A 115 1.18 -2.50 10.31
CA ASP A 115 0.02 -2.95 9.53
C ASP A 115 -0.84 -1.76 9.07
N GLY A 116 -1.89 -2.07 8.31
CA GLY A 116 -2.83 -1.08 7.82
C GLY A 116 -3.50 -1.48 6.51
N HIS A 117 -3.90 -0.49 5.72
CA HIS A 117 -4.58 -0.69 4.45
C HIS A 117 -3.93 0.14 3.35
N ILE A 118 -3.88 -0.41 2.13
CA ILE A 118 -3.38 0.27 0.95
C ILE A 118 -4.41 0.18 -0.19
N SER A 119 -4.60 1.27 -0.91
CA SER A 119 -5.36 1.31 -2.16
C SER A 119 -4.48 1.82 -3.30
N PHE A 120 -4.74 1.30 -4.49
CA PHE A 120 -4.00 1.64 -5.70
C PHE A 120 -4.90 2.39 -6.67
N GLN A 121 -4.37 3.46 -7.24
CA GLN A 121 -5.01 4.24 -8.30
C GLN A 121 -4.18 4.07 -9.58
N LEU A 122 -4.72 3.22 -10.48
CA LEU A 122 -4.17 2.82 -11.77
C LEU A 122 -4.34 3.89 -12.85
#